data_AF-F9PQD2-F1
#
_entry.id   AF-F9PQD2-F1
#
_cell.length_a   1.000
_cell.length_b   1.000
_cell.length_c   1.000
_cell.angle_alpha   90.00
_cell.angle_beta   90.00
_cell.angle_gamma   90.00
#
_symmetry.space_group_name_H-M   'P 1'
#
loop_
_entity.id
_entity.type
_entity.pdbx_description
1 polymer ?
#
loop_
_entity_poly.entity_id
_entity_poly.type
_entity_poly.pdbx_seq_one_letter_code
_entity_poly.pdbx_strand_id
1 'polypeptide(L)'
;MYKGYKLIQEKYIKDVNSDCVLLEHEKTGARVFLMKNNDDNKTFGIGFKTIPTDNTGICHIIEHCVLSGSRKFQTKEPFMDMVKISTATFLNAMTFPDKTVYPVSSRNEKDFKNLMDVYMDAVFILR
;
A
#
# COMPACT_ATOMS: atom_id res chain seq x y z
N MET A 1 -12.59 -11.49 16.01
CA MET A 1 -11.30 -12.22 15.91
C MET A 1 -10.74 -12.08 14.52
N TYR A 2 -9.49 -11.64 14.39
CA TYR A 2 -8.79 -11.50 13.11
C TYR A 2 -8.24 -12.87 12.66
N LYS A 3 -8.97 -13.59 11.80
CA LYS A 3 -8.55 -14.93 11.35
C LYS A 3 -7.23 -14.84 10.56
N GLY A 4 -6.22 -15.61 10.97
CA GLY A 4 -4.89 -15.62 10.34
C GLY A 4 -3.98 -14.47 10.80
N TYR A 5 -4.38 -13.71 11.82
CA TYR A 5 -3.59 -12.61 12.36
C TYR A 5 -3.52 -12.68 13.89
N LYS A 6 -2.33 -12.41 14.41
CA LYS A 6 -2.08 -12.17 15.82
C LYS A 6 -2.32 -10.70 16.14
N LEU A 7 -3.17 -10.42 17.13
CA LEU A 7 -3.32 -9.07 17.69
C LEU A 7 -2.08 -8.72 18.51
N ILE A 8 -1.38 -7.66 18.12
CA ILE A 8 -0.20 -7.16 18.84
C ILE A 8 -0.59 -6.05 19.82
N GLN A 9 -1.39 -5.09 19.36
CA GLN A 9 -1.82 -3.97 20.16
C GLN A 9 -3.14 -3.40 19.63
N GLU A 10 -4.01 -2.98 20.53
CA GLU A 10 -5.23 -2.22 20.23
C GLU A 10 -5.32 -1.04 21.20
N LYS A 11 -5.47 0.16 20.67
CA LYS A 11 -5.51 1.39 21.48
C LYS A 11 -6.21 2.52 20.73
N TYR A 12 -7.07 3.24 21.43
CA TYR A 12 -7.55 4.54 20.96
C TYR A 12 -6.48 5.62 21.14
N ILE A 13 -6.13 6.33 20.07
CA ILE A 13 -5.14 7.42 20.07
C ILE A 13 -5.87 8.75 19.90
N LYS A 14 -5.87 9.55 20.97
CA LYS A 14 -6.60 10.83 21.03
C LYS A 14 -6.10 11.86 20.02
N ASP A 15 -4.79 11.97 19.82
CA ASP A 15 -4.17 12.98 18.95
C ASP A 15 -4.61 12.88 17.49
N VAL A 16 -4.92 11.66 17.03
CA VAL A 16 -5.42 11.36 15.68
C VAL A 16 -6.88 10.92 15.69
N ASN A 17 -7.57 11.03 16.84
CA ASN A 17 -8.97 10.65 17.06
C ASN A 17 -9.35 9.32 16.38
N SER A 18 -8.57 8.27 16.60
CA SER A 18 -8.72 7.00 15.88
C SER A 18 -8.52 5.77 16.77
N ASP A 19 -9.33 4.74 16.54
CA ASP A 19 -9.09 3.39 17.05
C ASP A 19 -7.99 2.74 16.22
N CYS A 20 -6.86 2.46 16.84
CA CYS A 20 -5.67 1.93 16.18
C CYS A 20 -5.45 0.47 16.58
N VAL A 21 -5.27 -0.40 15.58
CA VAL A 21 -5.02 -1.83 15.77
C VAL A 21 -3.75 -2.22 15.02
N LEU A 22 -2.80 -2.81 15.72
CA LEU A 22 -1.61 -3.41 15.16
C LEU A 22 -1.74 -4.93 15.16
N LEU A 23 -1.64 -5.52 13.98
CA LEU A 23 -1.75 -6.95 13.73
C LEU A 23 -0.46 -7.48 13.09
N GLU A 24 -0.20 -8.76 13.28
CA GLU A 24 0.85 -9.50 12.59
C GLU A 24 0.22 -10.70 11.88
N HIS A 25 0.44 -10.84 10.58
CA HIS A 25 -0.05 -11.98 9.81
C HIS A 25 0.72 -13.24 10.20
N GLU A 26 0.02 -14.26 10.69
CA GLU A 26 0.63 -15.44 11.33
C GLU A 26 1.56 -16.22 10.40
N LYS A 27 1.25 -16.25 9.10
CA LYS A 27 2.04 -17.03 8.12
C LYS A 27 3.27 -16.28 7.60
N THR A 28 3.20 -14.97 7.42
CA THR A 28 4.26 -14.20 6.75
C THR A 28 5.01 -13.24 7.68
N GLY A 29 4.52 -13.01 8.89
CA GLY A 29 5.05 -11.99 9.80
C GLY A 29 4.78 -10.55 9.33
N ALA A 30 3.98 -10.35 8.28
CA ALA A 30 3.66 -9.01 7.79
C ALA A 30 2.87 -8.24 8.85
N ARG A 31 3.30 -7.01 9.13
CA ARG A 31 2.60 -6.12 10.07
C ARG A 31 1.51 -5.35 9.33
N VAL A 32 0.30 -5.36 9.87
CA VAL A 32 -0.86 -4.62 9.37
C VAL A 32 -1.31 -3.65 10.44
N PHE A 33 -1.31 -2.37 10.11
CA PHE A 33 -1.77 -1.31 10.99
C PHE A 33 -3.09 -0.76 10.46
N LEU A 34 -4.14 -0.87 11.28
CA LEU A 34 -5.47 -0.37 10.97
C LEU A 34 -5.72 0.88 11.80
N MET A 35 -6.18 1.95 11.15
CA MET A 35 -6.60 3.18 11.79
C MET A 35 -8.06 3.43 11.39
N LYS A 36 -8.96 3.37 12.37
CA LYS A 36 -10.40 3.57 12.15
C LYS A 36 -10.84 4.90 12.74
N ASN A 37 -11.47 5.72 11.92
CA ASN A 37 -12.08 6.99 12.30
C ASN A 37 -13.27 7.30 11.36
N ASN A 38 -13.78 8.54 11.42
CA ASN A 38 -14.93 8.99 10.64
C ASN A 38 -14.55 9.70 9.32
N ASP A 39 -13.28 9.64 8.90
CA ASP A 39 -12.85 10.18 7.60
C ASP A 39 -13.38 9.29 6.47
N ASP A 40 -14.05 9.89 5.49
CA ASP A 40 -14.56 9.19 4.33
C ASP A 40 -13.50 9.00 3.23
N ASN A 41 -12.35 9.67 3.34
CA ASN A 41 -11.20 9.50 2.47
C ASN A 41 -10.30 8.35 2.94
N LYS A 42 -10.65 7.13 2.52
CA LYS A 42 -9.91 5.92 2.89
C LYS A 42 -8.52 5.94 2.26
N THR A 43 -7.52 5.55 3.05
CA THR A 43 -6.12 5.46 2.63
C THR A 43 -5.56 4.07 2.89
N PHE A 44 -4.84 3.54 1.90
CA PHE A 44 -4.06 2.32 2.00
C PHE A 44 -2.60 2.64 1.67
N GLY A 45 -1.67 1.98 2.35
CA GLY A 45 -0.26 2.07 2.02
C GLY A 45 0.44 0.77 2.36
N ILE A 46 1.31 0.33 1.46
CA ILE A 46 2.22 -0.78 1.70
C ILE A 46 3.66 -0.28 1.60
N GLY A 47 4.51 -0.70 2.53
CA GLY A 47 5.90 -0.26 2.63
C GLY A 47 6.85 -1.43 2.79
N PHE A 48 7.99 -1.35 2.11
CA PHE A 48 9.06 -2.33 2.15
C PHE A 48 10.33 -1.66 2.66
N LYS A 49 11.06 -2.34 3.55
CA LYS A 49 12.39 -1.91 3.96
C LYS A 49 13.36 -2.15 2.80
N THR A 50 13.95 -1.09 2.28
CA THR A 50 14.83 -1.11 1.10
C THR A 50 16.09 -0.30 1.44
N ILE A 51 17.09 -0.98 2.02
CA ILE A 51 18.38 -0.35 2.33
C ILE A 51 19.29 -0.54 1.10
N PRO A 52 19.63 0.54 0.37
CA PRO A 52 20.54 0.44 -0.76
C PRO A 52 21.95 0.09 -0.28
N THR A 53 22.63 -0.78 -1.02
CA THR A 53 24.03 -1.16 -0.77
C THR A 53 25.02 -0.34 -1.61
N ASP A 54 24.53 0.43 -2.57
CA ASP A 54 25.30 1.28 -3.47
C ASP A 54 24.46 2.48 -3.96
N ASN A 55 25.07 3.33 -4.80
CA ASN A 55 24.44 4.53 -5.34
C ASN A 55 23.83 4.33 -6.74
N THR A 56 23.49 3.09 -7.12
CA THR A 56 22.89 2.81 -8.45
C THR A 56 21.47 3.32 -8.58
N GLY A 57 20.79 3.60 -7.46
CA GLY A 57 19.38 3.97 -7.45
C GLY A 57 18.42 2.79 -7.63
N ILE A 58 18.90 1.55 -7.45
CA ILE A 58 18.12 0.34 -7.70
C ILE A 58 16.76 0.30 -7.00
N CYS A 59 16.65 0.80 -5.77
CA CYS A 59 15.37 0.84 -5.04
C CYS A 59 14.35 1.76 -5.72
N HIS A 60 14.80 2.88 -6.30
CA HIS A 60 13.95 3.82 -7.04
C HIS A 60 13.58 3.26 -8.41
N ILE A 61 14.51 2.58 -9.09
CA ILE A 61 14.21 1.90 -10.35
C ILE A 61 13.13 0.83 -10.14
N ILE A 62 13.28 -0.01 -9.10
CA ILE A 62 12.31 -1.06 -8.78
C ILE A 62 10.92 -0.47 -8.50
N GLU A 63 10.85 0.66 -7.79
CA GLU A 63 9.60 1.35 -7.50
C GLU A 63 8.80 1.69 -8.77
N HIS A 64 9.47 2.21 -9.79
CA HIS A 64 8.83 2.45 -11.09
C HIS A 64 8.51 1.15 -11.85
N CYS A 65 9.40 0.16 -11.81
CA CYS A 65 9.22 -1.09 -12.53
C CYS A 65 8.01 -1.88 -12.03
N VAL A 66 7.76 -1.95 -10.72
CA VAL A 66 6.63 -2.73 -10.18
C VAL A 66 5.27 -2.21 -10.64
N LEU A 67 5.18 -0.92 -10.98
CA LEU A 67 3.96 -0.26 -11.44
C LEU A 67 3.76 -0.33 -12.97
N SER A 68 4.64 -1.04 -13.68
CA SER A 68 4.63 -1.18 -15.14
C SER A 68 3.96 -2.47 -15.65
N GLY A 69 3.26 -3.18 -14.77
CA GLY A 69 2.57 -4.42 -15.12
C GLY A 69 2.75 -5.50 -14.06
N SER A 70 1.72 -6.32 -13.90
CA SER A 70 1.73 -7.44 -12.96
C SER A 70 1.09 -8.67 -13.61
N ARG A 71 1.10 -9.81 -12.91
CA ARG A 71 0.49 -11.04 -13.43
C ARG A 71 -0.99 -10.87 -13.77
N LYS A 72 -1.75 -10.17 -12.91
CA LYS A 72 -3.19 -9.93 -13.10
C LYS A 72 -3.45 -8.74 -14.03
N PHE A 73 -2.64 -7.70 -13.97
CA PHE A 73 -2.83 -6.45 -14.71
C PHE A 73 -1.72 -6.30 -15.77
N GLN A 74 -1.95 -6.86 -16.95
CA GLN A 74 -0.95 -7.01 -18.01
C GLN A 74 -0.88 -5.84 -19.00
N THR A 75 -1.63 -4.76 -18.74
CA THR A 75 -1.51 -3.52 -19.52
C THR A 75 -0.10 -2.95 -19.38
N LYS A 76 0.32 -2.16 -20.36
CA LYS A 76 1.69 -1.63 -20.46
C LYS A 76 1.99 -0.60 -19.36
N GLU A 77 0.98 0.17 -18.95
CA GLU A 77 1.14 1.23 -17.95
C GLU A 77 -0.06 1.24 -16.96
N PRO A 78 -0.21 0.20 -16.10
CA PRO A 78 -1.36 0.10 -15.20
C PRO A 78 -1.53 1.33 -14.30
N PHE A 79 -0.41 1.93 -13.89
CA PHE A 79 -0.42 3.17 -13.12
C PHE A 79 -1.10 4.33 -13.86
N MET A 80 -0.74 4.54 -15.12
CA MET A 80 -1.32 5.61 -15.94
C MET A 80 -2.79 5.33 -16.26
N ASP A 81 -3.15 4.06 -16.44
CA ASP A 81 -4.54 3.66 -16.62
C ASP A 81 -5.36 3.99 -15.36
N MET A 82 -4.85 3.68 -14.16
CA MET A 82 -5.48 4.06 -12.88
C MET A 82 -5.68 5.57 -12.77
N VAL A 83 -4.64 6.38 -13.06
CA VAL A 83 -4.74 7.85 -12.99
C VAL A 83 -5.87 8.40 -13.86
N LYS A 84 -6.15 7.77 -15.01
CA LYS A 84 -7.19 8.22 -15.96
C LYS A 84 -8.61 7.78 -15.57
N ILE A 85 -8.75 6.59 -14.99
CA ILE A 85 -10.07 5.96 -14.79
C ILE A 85 -10.56 5.97 -13.34
N SER A 86 -9.66 6.25 -12.39
CA SER A 86 -9.95 6.25 -10.97
C SER A 86 -10.50 7.59 -10.49
N THR A 87 -11.18 7.56 -9.35
CA THR A 87 -11.59 8.75 -8.57
C THR A 87 -10.69 8.94 -7.35
N ALA A 88 -9.43 8.49 -7.45
CA ALA A 88 -8.43 8.61 -6.40
C ALA A 88 -8.25 10.06 -5.96
N THR A 89 -8.17 10.26 -4.65
CA THR A 89 -7.75 11.54 -4.06
C THR A 89 -6.23 11.63 -3.94
N PHE A 90 -5.56 10.47 -3.88
CA PHE A 90 -4.11 10.37 -3.86
C PHE A 90 -3.67 9.06 -4.49
N LEU A 91 -2.61 9.10 -5.31
CA LEU A 91 -2.04 7.94 -5.97
C LEU A 91 -0.55 8.22 -6.20
N ASN A 92 0.34 7.47 -5.55
CA ASN A 92 1.77 7.71 -5.66
C ASN A 92 2.61 6.48 -5.26
N ALA A 93 3.91 6.59 -5.48
CA ALA A 93 4.93 5.72 -4.91
C ALA A 93 6.15 6.56 -4.55
N MET A 94 6.84 6.18 -3.48
CA MET A 94 7.92 6.98 -2.89
C MET A 94 9.05 6.10 -2.41
N THR A 95 10.26 6.39 -2.88
CA THR A 95 11.49 5.77 -2.40
C THR A 95 12.21 6.72 -1.44
N PHE A 96 12.31 6.30 -0.18
CA PHE A 96 13.10 6.93 0.87
C PHE A 96 14.48 6.25 0.96
N PRO A 97 15.44 6.80 1.74
CA PRO A 97 16.76 6.20 1.89
C PRO A 97 16.78 4.76 2.44
N ASP A 98 15.75 4.34 3.18
CA ASP A 98 15.69 3.06 3.88
C ASP A 98 14.41 2.25 3.63
N LYS A 99 13.48 2.78 2.82
CA LYS A 99 12.18 2.16 2.55
C LYS A 99 11.55 2.67 1.25
N THR A 100 10.68 1.85 0.66
CA THR A 100 9.84 2.21 -0.47
C THR A 100 8.38 2.02 -0.08
N VAL A 101 7.52 3.00 -0.36
CA VAL A 101 6.11 3.02 0.06
C VAL A 101 5.20 3.35 -1.12
N TYR A 102 4.05 2.69 -1.19
CA TYR A 102 3.07 2.82 -2.26
C TYR A 102 1.70 3.19 -1.67
N PRO A 103 1.37 4.49 -1.50
CA PRO A 103 0.10 4.92 -0.93
C PRO A 103 -0.96 5.24 -2.00
N VAL A 104 -2.20 4.88 -1.69
CA VAL A 104 -3.39 5.24 -2.46
C VAL A 104 -4.51 5.69 -1.53
N SER A 105 -5.31 6.64 -1.98
CA SER A 105 -6.48 7.13 -1.27
C SER A 105 -7.65 7.36 -2.20
N SER A 106 -8.87 7.07 -1.74
CA SER A 106 -10.10 7.36 -2.46
C SER A 106 -11.27 7.49 -1.48
N ARG A 107 -12.21 8.37 -1.83
CA ARG A 107 -13.50 8.50 -1.11
C ARG A 107 -14.53 7.50 -1.60
N ASN A 108 -14.32 6.91 -2.78
CA ASN A 108 -15.21 5.91 -3.34
C ASN A 108 -14.77 4.51 -2.92
N GLU A 109 -15.66 3.74 -2.28
CA GLU A 109 -15.28 2.43 -1.74
C GLU A 109 -14.92 1.40 -2.81
N LYS A 110 -15.60 1.41 -3.96
CA LYS A 110 -15.31 0.48 -5.06
C LYS A 110 -13.96 0.81 -5.68
N ASP A 111 -13.72 2.09 -5.93
CA ASP A 111 -12.46 2.61 -6.45
C ASP A 111 -11.30 2.31 -5.49
N PHE A 112 -11.46 2.57 -4.19
CA PHE A 112 -10.47 2.23 -3.17
C PHE A 112 -10.07 0.74 -3.20
N LYS A 113 -11.05 -0.18 -3.31
CA LYS A 113 -10.78 -1.62 -3.41
C LYS A 113 -10.05 -1.97 -4.72
N ASN A 114 -10.42 -1.35 -5.83
CA ASN A 114 -9.75 -1.56 -7.12
C ASN A 114 -8.29 -1.10 -7.06
N LEU A 115 -8.02 0.09 -6.52
CA LEU A 115 -6.66 0.63 -6.37
C LEU A 115 -5.81 -0.27 -5.48
N MET A 116 -6.35 -0.71 -4.34
CA MET A 116 -5.65 -1.63 -3.43
C MET A 116 -5.31 -2.96 -4.13
N ASP A 117 -6.21 -3.51 -4.93
CA ASP A 117 -6.00 -4.77 -5.67
C ASP A 117 -4.90 -4.63 -6.74
N VAL A 118 -4.88 -3.53 -7.49
CA VAL A 118 -3.81 -3.24 -8.46
C VAL A 118 -2.46 -3.08 -7.76
N TYR A 119 -2.40 -2.29 -6.69
CA TYR A 119 -1.16 -2.04 -5.95
C TYR A 119 -0.63 -3.32 -5.28
N MET A 120 -1.50 -4.14 -4.70
CA MET A 120 -1.11 -5.40 -4.08
C MET A 120 -0.57 -6.41 -5.10
N ASP A 121 -1.19 -6.52 -6.28
CA ASP A 121 -0.67 -7.42 -7.32
C ASP A 121 0.66 -6.91 -7.90
N ALA A 122 0.79 -5.60 -8.09
CA ALA A 122 2.02 -4.94 -8.56
C ALA A 122 3.23 -5.23 -7.65
N VAL A 123 3.09 -5.02 -6.35
CA VAL A 123 4.23 -5.13 -5.42
C VAL A 123 4.61 -6.56 -5.04
N PHE A 124 3.70 -7.53 -5.16
CA PHE A 124 3.97 -8.93 -4.80
C PHE A 124 4.21 -9.83 -6.01
N ILE A 125 3.70 -9.47 -7.19
CA ILE A 125 3.64 -10.36 -8.35
C ILE A 125 3.96 -9.57 -9.63
N LEU A 126 5.15 -8.96 -9.63
CA LEU A 126 5.74 -8.33 -10.80
C LEU A 126 5.91 -9.35 -11.94
N ARG A 127 5.69 -8.89 -13.17
CA ARG A 127 5.87 -9.67 -14.39
C ARG A 127 7.33 -9.90 -14.74
#